data_AF-U9TYL0-F1
#
_entry.id   AF-U9TYL0-F1
#
_cell.length_a   1.000
_cell.length_b   1.000
_cell.length_c   1.000
_cell.angle_alpha   90.00
_cell.angle_beta   90.00
_cell.angle_gamma   90.00
#
_symmetry.space_group_name_H-M   'P 1'
#
loop_
_entity.id
_entity.type
_entity.pdbx_description
1 polymer ?
#
loop_
_entity_poly.entity_id
_entity_poly.type
_entity_poly.pdbx_seq_one_letter_code
_entity_poly.pdbx_strand_id
1 'polypeptide(L)'
;MPNVETENKSNAPSRKKDKSKSLAVTTEKDVSSLPQETFSPITPAIESGDSSLENVNKNPYLDVINKRLRKLNKVMRNVEKYEAIKNSDSEPQLSEDQIKVLERKGETSGAIKEFESTLKQIELLEKDELKKQAELKKAQQLERDQAIADAVEKVKVLIYLLFFCFHI
;
A
#
# COMPACT_ATOMS: atom_id res chain seq x y z
N MET A 1 -45.02 -21.25 49.07
CA MET A 1 -43.65 -21.80 49.21
C MET A 1 -43.57 -23.08 48.40
N PRO A 2 -42.41 -23.48 47.87
CA PRO A 2 -41.36 -22.83 47.05
C PRO A 2 -41.40 -23.46 45.62
N ASN A 3 -40.56 -23.24 44.61
CA ASN A 3 -39.11 -23.07 44.57
C ASN A 3 -38.68 -22.34 43.29
N VAL A 4 -37.72 -21.45 43.48
CA VAL A 4 -36.93 -20.72 42.49
C VAL A 4 -35.70 -21.56 42.21
N GLU A 5 -35.40 -21.91 40.96
CA GLU A 5 -34.02 -22.18 40.56
C GLU A 5 -33.72 -21.58 39.19
N THR A 6 -32.85 -20.57 39.26
CA THR A 6 -32.08 -19.90 38.22
C THR A 6 -31.08 -20.83 37.54
N GLU A 7 -30.92 -20.73 36.21
CA GLU A 7 -29.62 -20.98 35.58
C GLU A 7 -29.24 -19.84 34.64
N ASN A 8 -28.34 -18.99 35.15
CA ASN A 8 -27.44 -18.13 34.40
C ASN A 8 -26.39 -18.98 33.67
N LYS A 9 -26.24 -18.82 32.35
CA LYS A 9 -25.00 -19.16 31.66
C LYS A 9 -24.57 -18.03 30.73
N SER A 10 -23.83 -17.10 31.34
CA SER A 10 -22.92 -16.17 30.70
C SER A 10 -21.85 -16.92 29.89
N ASN A 11 -21.72 -16.64 28.60
CA ASN A 11 -20.55 -17.03 27.82
C ASN A 11 -20.01 -15.81 27.06
N ALA A 12 -19.01 -15.17 27.65
CA ALA A 12 -18.16 -14.15 27.07
C ALA A 12 -16.67 -14.54 27.31
N PRO A 13 -15.72 -13.98 26.55
CA PRO A 13 -14.69 -14.74 25.83
C PRO A 13 -13.40 -15.00 26.61
N SER A 14 -12.77 -16.16 26.37
CA SER A 14 -11.43 -16.48 26.90
C SER A 14 -10.32 -15.76 26.13
N ARG A 15 -9.82 -14.66 26.70
CA ARG A 15 -8.50 -14.06 26.38
C ARG A 15 -7.41 -14.93 27.00
N LYS A 16 -6.54 -15.55 26.19
CA LYS A 16 -5.28 -16.12 26.67
C LYS A 16 -4.25 -15.00 26.79
N LYS A 17 -3.86 -14.73 28.03
CA LYS A 17 -2.80 -13.81 28.47
C LYS A 17 -1.61 -14.70 28.85
N ASP A 18 -0.60 -14.80 27.99
CA ASP A 18 0.65 -15.44 28.38
C ASP A 18 1.57 -14.42 29.03
N LYS A 19 1.80 -14.69 30.32
CA LYS A 19 2.54 -13.90 31.30
C LYS A 19 3.96 -14.47 31.37
N SER A 20 4.92 -13.59 31.08
CA SER A 20 6.27 -13.46 31.65
C SER A 20 6.90 -14.69 32.34
N LYS A 21 8.09 -15.09 31.87
CA LYS A 21 9.11 -15.75 32.72
C LYS A 21 10.40 -14.94 32.69
N SER A 22 10.84 -14.58 33.90
CA SER A 22 12.00 -13.75 34.19
C SER A 22 13.32 -14.52 34.15
N LEU A 23 14.38 -13.74 33.93
CA LEU A 23 15.80 -13.84 34.31
C LEU A 23 16.32 -15.12 35.01
N ALA A 24 17.47 -15.57 34.54
CA ALA A 24 18.57 -16.00 35.42
C ALA A 24 19.90 -15.39 34.93
N VAL A 25 20.66 -14.92 35.92
CA VAL A 25 21.94 -14.17 35.89
C VAL A 25 23.12 -15.16 35.91
N THR A 26 24.28 -14.76 35.37
CA THR A 26 25.67 -14.98 35.91
C THR A 26 26.69 -14.44 34.90
N THR A 27 27.21 -13.23 35.14
CA THR A 27 28.53 -12.87 35.71
C THR A 27 29.74 -13.05 34.78
N GLU A 28 30.15 -11.91 34.21
CA GLU A 28 31.50 -11.30 34.19
C GLU A 28 32.72 -12.11 33.73
N LYS A 29 33.28 -11.72 32.57
CA LYS A 29 34.71 -11.41 32.34
C LYS A 29 34.95 -11.03 30.88
N ASP A 30 35.10 -9.73 30.61
CA ASP A 30 36.37 -9.11 30.22
C ASP A 30 36.12 -7.78 29.50
N VAL A 31 36.79 -6.76 30.04
CA VAL A 31 36.78 -5.37 29.60
C VAL A 31 37.72 -5.24 28.41
N SER A 32 37.27 -4.67 27.28
CA SER A 32 38.06 -3.65 26.58
C SER A 32 37.29 -2.91 25.48
N SER A 33 37.37 -1.57 25.56
CA SER A 33 37.19 -0.53 24.53
C SER A 33 35.79 -0.18 23.97
N LEU A 34 35.42 1.06 24.31
CA LEU A 34 34.32 1.97 23.88
C LEU A 34 34.29 2.28 22.34
N PRO A 35 33.29 3.04 21.84
CA PRO A 35 32.50 2.70 20.66
C PRO A 35 32.84 3.53 19.42
N GLN A 36 32.61 2.98 18.24
CA GLN A 36 32.34 3.75 17.04
C GLN A 36 30.97 3.35 16.49
N GLU A 37 29.94 4.06 16.98
CA GLU A 37 28.66 4.11 16.27
C GLU A 37 28.83 5.01 15.05
N THR A 38 29.28 4.43 13.94
CA THR A 38 28.89 4.94 12.62
C THR A 38 27.43 4.59 12.41
N PHE A 39 26.53 5.50 12.79
CA PHE A 39 25.16 5.52 12.29
C PHE A 39 25.21 5.80 10.78
N SER A 40 25.41 4.75 9.99
CA SER A 40 25.01 4.78 8.60
C SER A 40 23.49 4.92 8.56
N PRO A 41 22.93 5.85 7.76
CA PRO A 41 21.49 5.91 7.56
C PRO A 41 21.03 4.54 7.05
N ILE A 42 20.03 3.96 7.71
CA ILE A 42 19.33 2.78 7.21
C ILE A 42 18.54 3.24 5.98
N THR A 43 19.17 3.22 4.81
CA THR A 43 18.45 3.13 3.54
C THR A 43 17.85 1.73 3.49
N PRO A 44 16.53 1.57 3.32
CA PRO A 44 15.98 0.24 3.10
C PRO A 44 16.63 -0.32 1.84
N ALA A 45 17.31 -1.45 1.98
CA ALA A 45 17.81 -2.22 0.85
C ALA A 45 16.60 -2.59 -0.01
N ILE A 46 16.51 -2.00 -1.20
CA ILE A 46 15.63 -2.51 -2.25
C ILE A 46 16.29 -3.80 -2.72
N GLU A 47 15.95 -4.88 -2.02
CA GLU A 47 16.21 -6.24 -2.48
C GLU A 47 15.65 -6.33 -3.90
N SER A 48 16.56 -6.53 -4.85
CA SER A 48 16.22 -6.80 -6.24
C SER A 48 15.60 -8.19 -6.30
N GLY A 49 14.35 -8.26 -5.85
CA GLY A 49 13.50 -9.42 -5.98
C GLY A 49 13.17 -9.62 -7.45
N ASP A 50 13.65 -10.73 -7.97
CA ASP A 50 13.28 -11.30 -9.26
C ASP A 50 11.76 -11.15 -9.45
N SER A 51 11.40 -10.24 -10.36
CA SER A 51 10.01 -9.89 -10.59
C SER A 51 9.41 -10.95 -11.49
N SER A 52 8.70 -11.90 -10.88
CA SER A 52 7.67 -12.67 -11.55
C SER A 52 6.62 -11.71 -12.10
N LEU A 53 6.89 -11.18 -13.30
CA LEU A 53 6.20 -10.11 -14.02
C LEU A 53 4.83 -10.53 -14.57
N GLU A 54 3.99 -11.19 -13.77
CA GLU A 54 2.63 -11.55 -14.21
C GLU A 54 1.51 -11.16 -13.26
N ASN A 55 1.79 -10.63 -12.06
CA ASN A 55 0.70 -10.15 -11.18
C ASN A 55 1.06 -8.99 -10.24
N VAL A 56 1.95 -8.08 -10.67
CA VAL A 56 2.42 -6.93 -9.88
C VAL A 56 1.61 -5.65 -10.15
N ASN A 57 0.67 -5.66 -11.10
CA ASN A 57 -0.07 -4.45 -11.52
C ASN A 57 -1.30 -4.14 -10.65
N LYS A 58 -1.19 -4.28 -9.34
CA LYS A 58 -2.17 -3.69 -8.42
C LYS A 58 -1.38 -2.85 -7.43
N ASN A 59 -1.38 -1.55 -7.67
CA ASN A 59 -0.87 -0.58 -6.72
C ASN A 59 -1.39 -0.92 -5.31
N PRO A 60 -0.52 -1.32 -4.36
CA PRO A 60 -0.94 -1.91 -3.09
C PRO A 60 -1.77 -0.94 -2.23
N TYR A 61 -1.64 0.36 -2.49
CA TYR A 61 -2.40 1.40 -1.81
C TYR A 61 -3.85 1.47 -2.29
N LEU A 62 -4.14 1.09 -3.54
CA LEU A 62 -5.51 1.09 -4.07
C LEU A 62 -6.41 0.15 -3.28
N ASP A 63 -5.92 -1.04 -2.91
CA ASP A 63 -6.71 -2.00 -2.13
C ASP A 63 -7.04 -1.46 -0.73
N VAL A 64 -6.08 -0.78 -0.09
CA VAL A 64 -6.27 -0.16 1.22
C VAL A 64 -7.29 0.99 1.14
N ILE A 65 -7.15 1.87 0.14
CA ILE A 65 -8.05 3.00 -0.08
C ILE A 65 -9.47 2.52 -0.39
N ASN A 66 -9.62 1.55 -1.30
CA ASN A 66 -10.91 0.96 -1.65
C ASN A 66 -11.57 0.28 -0.45
N LYS A 67 -10.80 -0.46 0.37
CA LYS A 67 -11.32 -1.08 1.59
C LYS A 67 -11.79 -0.02 2.60
N ARG A 68 -11.07 1.10 2.70
CA ARG A 68 -11.45 2.22 3.58
C ARG A 68 -12.71 2.92 3.08
N LEU A 69 -12.81 3.21 1.78
CA LEU A 69 -14.01 3.78 1.15
C LEU A 69 -15.24 2.90 1.36
N ARG A 70 -15.13 1.58 1.15
CA ARG A 70 -16.25 0.65 1.42
C ARG A 70 -16.74 0.74 2.87
N LYS A 71 -15.83 0.84 3.84
CA LYS A 71 -16.17 1.00 5.26
C LYS A 71 -16.86 2.34 5.52
N LEU A 72 -16.31 3.44 5.00
CA LEU A 72 -16.89 4.78 5.17
C LEU A 72 -18.27 4.88 4.53
N ASN A 73 -18.45 4.35 3.33
CA ASN A 73 -19.77 4.30 2.67
C ASN A 73 -20.79 3.47 3.46
N LYS A 74 -20.36 2.40 4.15
CA LYS A 74 -21.24 1.65 5.05
C LYS A 74 -21.67 2.49 6.26
N VAL A 75 -20.75 3.28 6.83
CA VAL A 75 -21.06 4.23 7.90
C VAL A 75 -22.03 5.29 7.39
N MET A 76 -21.80 5.82 6.18
CA MET A 76 -22.65 6.84 5.55
C MET A 76 -24.09 6.35 5.36
N ARG A 77 -24.28 5.10 4.90
CA ARG A 77 -25.61 4.47 4.82
C ARG A 77 -26.30 4.34 6.18
N ASN A 78 -25.54 4.11 7.26
CA ASN A 78 -26.11 4.06 8.61
C ASN A 78 -26.50 5.46 9.07
N VAL A 79 -25.68 6.48 8.78
CA VAL A 79 -26.03 7.88 9.04
C VAL A 79 -27.33 8.25 8.32
N GLU A 80 -27.46 7.96 7.03
CA GLU A 80 -28.69 8.22 6.25
C GLU A 80 -29.93 7.57 6.88
N LYS A 81 -29.79 6.32 7.36
CA LYS A 81 -30.88 5.62 8.08
C LYS A 81 -31.23 6.32 9.39
N TYR A 82 -30.24 6.71 10.18
CA TYR A 82 -30.47 7.36 11.47
C TYR A 82 -31.01 8.79 11.28
N GLU A 83 -30.63 9.48 10.21
CA GLU A 83 -31.24 10.77 9.83
C GLU A 83 -32.71 10.59 9.46
N ALA A 84 -33.05 9.56 8.68
CA ALA A 84 -34.43 9.26 8.34
C ALA A 84 -35.29 8.96 9.58
N ILE A 85 -34.74 8.22 10.56
CA ILE A 85 -35.42 7.94 11.83
C ILE A 85 -35.56 9.23 12.66
N LYS A 86 -34.50 10.04 12.76
CA LYS A 86 -34.50 11.32 13.48
C LYS A 86 -35.55 12.30 12.93
N ASN A 87 -35.73 12.28 11.61
CA ASN A 87 -36.65 13.17 10.89
C ASN A 87 -38.05 12.56 10.73
N SER A 88 -38.32 11.37 11.26
CA SER A 88 -39.65 10.77 11.21
C SER A 88 -40.57 11.43 12.24
N ASP A 89 -41.86 11.53 11.93
CA ASP A 89 -42.88 12.16 12.79
C ASP A 89 -43.16 11.39 14.09
N SER A 90 -42.55 10.22 14.28
CA SER A 90 -42.63 9.42 15.51
C SER A 90 -41.52 9.84 16.46
N GLU A 91 -41.81 10.00 17.76
CA GLU A 91 -40.83 10.31 18.82
C GLU A 91 -39.49 9.58 18.58
N PRO A 92 -38.45 10.30 18.09
CA PRO A 92 -37.26 9.64 17.57
C PRO A 92 -36.36 9.20 18.73
N GLN A 93 -36.54 7.97 19.21
CA GLN A 93 -35.61 7.35 20.14
C GLN A 93 -34.41 6.76 19.42
N LEU A 94 -33.43 7.63 19.10
CA LEU A 94 -32.09 7.18 18.76
C LEU A 94 -31.30 6.86 20.02
N SER A 95 -30.58 5.74 20.00
CA SER A 95 -29.58 5.44 21.02
C SER A 95 -28.39 6.40 20.97
N GLU A 96 -27.68 6.54 22.08
CA GLU A 96 -26.51 7.43 22.19
C GLU A 96 -25.45 7.14 21.12
N ASP A 97 -25.22 5.85 20.80
CA ASP A 97 -24.28 5.44 19.76
C ASP A 97 -24.73 5.88 18.35
N GLN A 98 -26.02 5.87 18.08
CA GLN A 98 -26.57 6.36 16.81
C GLN A 98 -26.44 7.87 16.68
N ILE A 99 -26.66 8.60 17.77
CA ILE A 99 -26.48 10.06 17.83
C ILE A 99 -25.03 10.42 17.54
N LYS A 100 -24.06 9.75 18.19
CA LYS A 100 -22.63 9.95 17.93
C LYS A 100 -22.25 9.70 16.47
N VAL A 101 -22.86 8.70 15.83
CA VAL A 101 -22.65 8.42 14.40
C VAL A 101 -23.19 9.56 13.53
N LEU A 102 -24.35 10.15 13.87
CA LEU A 102 -24.90 11.31 13.17
C LEU A 102 -24.03 12.55 13.31
N GLU A 103 -23.50 12.82 14.51
CA GLU A 103 -22.62 13.97 14.77
C GLU A 103 -21.35 13.91 13.91
N ARG A 104 -20.81 12.71 13.68
CA ARG A 104 -19.62 12.47 12.83
C ARG A 104 -19.94 12.36 11.33
N LYS A 105 -21.15 12.73 10.89
CA LYS A 105 -21.52 12.73 9.47
C LYS A 105 -20.56 13.57 8.64
N GLY A 106 -20.26 14.79 9.11
CA GLY A 106 -19.38 15.73 8.41
C GLY A 106 -17.97 15.15 8.21
N GLU A 107 -17.40 14.56 9.26
CA GLU A 107 -16.10 13.89 9.23
C GLU A 107 -16.10 12.70 8.25
N THR A 108 -17.14 11.87 8.31
CA THR A 108 -17.26 10.70 7.43
C THR A 108 -17.36 11.10 5.96
N SER A 109 -18.18 12.12 5.65
CA SER A 109 -18.33 12.64 4.30
C SER A 109 -17.04 13.31 3.79
N GLY A 110 -16.36 14.07 4.64
CA GLY A 110 -15.06 14.67 4.32
C GLY A 110 -14.03 13.61 3.97
N ALA A 111 -13.88 12.59 4.81
CA ALA A 111 -12.95 11.49 4.57
C ALA A 111 -13.25 10.74 3.27
N ILE A 112 -14.52 10.52 2.91
CA ILE A 112 -14.89 9.91 1.62
C ILE A 112 -14.36 10.75 0.45
N LYS A 113 -14.59 12.07 0.46
CA LYS A 113 -14.12 12.97 -0.60
C LYS A 113 -12.59 13.00 -0.73
N GLU A 114 -11.88 12.96 0.40
CA GLU A 114 -10.41 12.91 0.41
C GLU A 114 -9.89 11.61 -0.23
N PHE A 115 -10.47 10.46 0.12
CA PHE A 115 -10.09 9.18 -0.48
C PHE A 115 -10.44 9.11 -1.97
N GLU A 116 -11.58 9.65 -2.39
CA GLU A 116 -11.95 9.75 -3.82
C GLU A 116 -11.00 10.68 -4.60
N SER A 117 -10.59 11.80 -4.00
CA SER A 117 -9.59 12.70 -4.60
C SER A 117 -8.24 12.01 -4.72
N THR A 118 -7.83 11.27 -3.68
CA THR A 118 -6.59 10.49 -3.68
C THR A 118 -6.60 9.41 -4.78
N LEU A 119 -7.72 8.71 -4.98
CA LEU A 119 -7.85 7.75 -6.08
C LEU A 119 -7.64 8.42 -7.45
N LYS A 120 -8.27 9.57 -7.69
CA LYS A 120 -8.10 10.31 -8.95
C LYS A 120 -6.65 10.74 -9.17
N GLN A 121 -5.97 11.17 -8.11
CA GLN A 121 -4.55 11.54 -8.19
C GLN A 121 -3.68 10.32 -8.55
N ILE A 122 -3.95 9.16 -7.95
CA ILE A 122 -3.26 7.92 -8.27
C ILE A 122 -3.48 7.53 -9.74
N GLU A 123 -4.72 7.56 -10.23
CA GLU A 123 -5.05 7.24 -11.62
C GLU A 123 -4.32 8.16 -12.62
N LEU A 124 -4.21 9.46 -12.30
CA LEU A 124 -3.46 10.42 -13.11
C LEU A 124 -1.96 10.10 -13.13
N LEU A 125 -1.38 9.83 -11.96
CA LEU A 125 0.03 9.47 -11.82
C LEU A 125 0.36 8.17 -12.58
N GLU A 126 -0.49 7.14 -12.46
CA GLU A 126 -0.32 5.87 -13.16
C GLU A 126 -0.37 6.07 -14.69
N LYS A 127 -1.28 6.93 -15.18
CA LYS A 127 -1.37 7.26 -16.59
C LYS A 127 -0.13 8.01 -17.10
N ASP A 128 0.39 8.94 -16.32
CA ASP A 128 1.58 9.71 -16.73
C ASP A 128 2.86 8.88 -16.64
N GLU A 129 2.98 8.00 -15.66
CA GLU A 129 4.08 7.02 -15.58
C GLU A 129 4.07 6.07 -16.78
N LEU A 130 2.89 5.58 -17.20
CA LEU A 130 2.77 4.74 -18.39
C LEU A 130 3.23 5.46 -19.67
N LYS A 131 2.88 6.74 -19.85
CA LYS A 131 3.37 7.54 -20.99
C LYS A 131 4.88 7.69 -20.95
N LYS A 132 5.42 8.04 -19.78
CA LYS A 132 6.86 8.24 -19.59
C LYS A 132 7.64 6.95 -19.86
N GLN A 133 7.13 5.80 -19.40
CA GLN A 133 7.73 4.50 -19.72
C GLN A 133 7.67 4.17 -21.21
N ALA A 134 6.58 4.50 -21.89
CA ALA A 134 6.46 4.30 -23.33
C ALA A 134 7.44 5.18 -24.11
N GLU A 135 7.61 6.44 -23.72
CA GLU A 135 8.59 7.37 -24.32
C GLU A 135 10.02 6.89 -24.09
N LEU A 136 10.35 6.46 -22.86
CA LEU A 136 11.68 5.94 -22.53
C LEU A 136 12.00 4.67 -23.32
N LYS A 137 11.04 3.74 -23.47
CA LYS A 137 11.21 2.55 -24.32
C LYS A 137 11.43 2.91 -25.78
N LYS A 138 10.70 3.90 -26.31
CA LYS A 138 10.91 4.39 -27.68
C LYS A 138 12.29 5.01 -27.87
N ALA A 139 12.75 5.83 -26.93
CA ALA A 139 14.07 6.45 -26.97
C ALA A 139 15.18 5.40 -26.92
N GLN A 140 15.07 4.42 -26.00
CA GLN A 140 16.00 3.30 -25.91
C GLN A 140 16.02 2.44 -27.18
N GLN A 141 14.86 2.24 -27.83
CA GLN A 141 14.82 1.50 -29.08
C GLN A 141 15.51 2.27 -30.20
N LEU A 142 15.27 3.57 -30.31
CA LEU A 142 15.90 4.43 -31.32
C LEU A 142 17.43 4.47 -31.15
N GLU A 143 17.92 4.56 -29.92
CA GLU A 143 19.36 4.49 -29.61
C GLU A 143 19.96 3.14 -30.02
N ARG A 144 19.27 2.03 -29.72
CA ARG A 144 19.70 0.69 -30.15
C ARG A 144 19.74 0.57 -31.68
N ASP A 145 18.70 1.03 -32.37
CA ASP A 145 18.61 0.97 -33.82
C ASP A 145 19.72 1.81 -34.48
N GLN A 146 20.02 2.98 -33.93
CA GLN A 146 21.11 3.84 -34.39
C GLN A 146 22.49 3.18 -34.18
N ALA A 147 22.73 2.56 -33.03
CA ALA A 147 23.97 1.83 -32.75
C ALA A 147 24.16 0.64 -33.70
N ILE A 148 23.08 -0.08 -34.02
CA ILE A 148 23.11 -1.17 -35.01
C ILE A 148 23.43 -0.62 -36.40
N ALA A 149 22.79 0.48 -36.82
CA ALA A 149 23.05 1.09 -38.13
C ALA A 149 24.51 1.52 -38.28
N ASP A 150 25.08 2.19 -37.28
CA ASP A 150 26.49 2.63 -37.27
C ASP A 150 27.46 1.43 -37.29
N ALA A 151 27.16 0.37 -36.54
CA ALA A 151 27.95 -0.86 -36.58
C ALA A 151 27.91 -1.54 -37.97
N VAL A 152 26.75 -1.61 -38.61
CA VAL A 152 26.59 -2.15 -39.96
C VAL A 152 27.36 -1.32 -40.99
N GLU A 153 27.34 0.01 -40.88
CA GLU A 153 28.09 0.91 -41.76
C GLU A 153 29.61 0.69 -41.62
N LYS A 154 30.12 0.62 -40.39
CA LYS A 154 31.55 0.31 -40.13
C LYS A 154 31.98 -1.02 -40.74
N VAL A 155 31.17 -2.07 -40.59
CA VAL A 155 31.44 -3.39 -41.18
C VAL A 155 31.46 -3.32 -42.70
N LYS A 156 30.51 -2.60 -43.32
CA LYS A 156 30.49 -2.40 -44.78
C LYS A 156 31.76 -1.71 -45.26
N VAL A 157 32.19 -0.64 -44.61
CA VAL A 157 33.42 0.09 -44.96
C VAL A 157 34.65 -0.82 -44.87
N LEU A 158 34.76 -1.61 -43.81
CA LEU A 158 35.85 -2.60 -43.65
C LEU A 158 35.85 -3.63 -44.77
N ILE A 159 34.69 -4.16 -45.14
CA ILE A 159 34.56 -5.13 -46.24
C ILE A 159 35.03 -4.50 -47.55
N TYR A 160 34.59 -3.28 -47.88
CA TYR A 160 35.02 -2.59 -49.09
C TYR A 160 36.53 -2.33 -49.11
N LEU A 161 37.10 -1.92 -47.98
CA LEU A 161 38.55 -1.67 -47.88
C LEU A 161 39.36 -2.95 -48.08
N LEU A 162 38.94 -4.07 -47.45
CA LEU A 162 39.58 -5.37 -47.66
C LEU A 162 39.48 -5.81 -49.11
N PHE A 163 38.31 -5.65 -49.75
CA PHE A 163 38.13 -6.02 -51.15
C PHE A 163 39.06 -5.22 -52.07
N PHE A 164 39.23 -3.92 -51.80
CA PHE A 164 40.11 -3.05 -52.58
C PHE A 164 41.59 -3.39 -52.38
N CYS A 165 42.02 -3.71 -51.15
CA CYS A 165 43.41 -4.09 -50.85
C CYS A 165 43.82 -5.47 -51.39
N PHE A 166 42.87 -6.38 -51.65
CA PHE A 166 43.14 -7.71 -52.21
C PHE A 166 43.01 -7.80 -53.74
N HIS A 167 42.54 -6.73 -54.41
CA HIS A 167 42.37 -6.68 -55.88
C HIS A 167 43.35 -5.71 -56.59
N ILE A 168 44.30 -5.13 -55.84
CA ILE A 168 45.49 -4.43 -56.36
C ILE A 168 46.69 -5.33 -56.15
#